data_AF-A0A3N2PTU9-F1
#
_entry.id   AF-A0A3N2PTU9-F1
#
_cell.length_a   1.000
_cell.length_b   1.000
_cell.length_c   1.000
_cell.angle_alpha   90.00
_cell.angle_beta   90.00
_cell.angle_gamma   90.00
#
_symmetry.space_group_name_H-M   'P 1'
#
loop_
_entity.id
_entity.type
_entity.pdbx_description
1 polymer ?
#
loop_
_entity_poly.entity_id
_entity_poly.type
_entity_poly.pdbx_seq_one_letter_code
_entity_poly.pdbx_strand_id
1 'polypeptide(L)'
;MGIPTGIYWIMHLSPLPESSAIFSPTVARIAASNSKDWSFVDAWLASKFAGRSVPFFERNNETLKDLLALASVNEASDDECRRIALAESAALREIQRFNLALFGPSDMEPDASRQFRSAFLNDLEEFLSRDDQTFLDIMACVALELDIASPMPESLGDTLVQLQCRAFDLEEAHSRVHVMRNHINADIAKMEELLRCQRDWSYMPPSDQARHNLEKHRRTKQLSSKISELSDRLASLDAASFTSHPMIDQLADHEVQHSNLLAKKKGLEEEVSQFASLPETPDLARGQLERLRGELRSLAERRDVCFENLVERESPRKRP
;
A
#
# COMPACT_ATOMS: atom_id res chain seq x y z
N MET A 1 -2.95 -48.67 -14.49
CA MET A 1 -3.14 -47.55 -15.43
C MET A 1 -4.35 -46.78 -14.97
N GLY A 2 -4.16 -45.54 -14.52
CA GLY A 2 -5.20 -44.70 -13.97
C GLY A 2 -4.54 -43.43 -13.44
N ILE A 3 -4.48 -42.41 -14.30
CA ILE A 3 -3.95 -41.09 -13.98
C ILE A 3 -5.09 -40.30 -13.31
N PRO A 4 -4.94 -39.80 -12.06
CA PRO A 4 -5.85 -38.81 -11.54
C PRO A 4 -5.41 -37.42 -12.00
N THR A 5 -6.39 -36.72 -12.57
CA THR A 5 -6.40 -35.35 -13.04
C THR A 5 -5.96 -34.35 -11.98
N GLY A 6 -5.02 -33.48 -12.36
CA GLY A 6 -4.52 -32.38 -11.55
C GLY A 6 -5.58 -31.29 -11.34
N ILE A 7 -5.69 -30.89 -10.09
CA ILE A 7 -6.53 -29.84 -9.53
C ILE A 7 -6.13 -28.49 -10.15
N TYR A 8 -7.06 -27.86 -10.88
CA TYR A 8 -6.94 -26.46 -11.30
C TYR A 8 -7.13 -25.56 -10.07
N TRP A 9 -6.09 -24.81 -9.72
CA TRP A 9 -6.18 -23.71 -8.78
C TRP A 9 -6.98 -22.58 -9.43
N ILE A 10 -8.27 -22.50 -9.08
CA ILE A 10 -9.07 -21.29 -9.28
C ILE A 10 -8.51 -20.25 -8.30
N MET A 11 -7.66 -19.35 -8.78
CA MET A 11 -7.38 -18.13 -8.05
C MET A 11 -8.68 -17.33 -7.96
N HIS A 12 -9.18 -17.23 -6.73
CA HIS A 12 -10.24 -16.34 -6.30
C HIS A 12 -10.11 -14.96 -6.96
N LEU A 13 -11.02 -14.64 -7.90
CA LEU A 13 -11.39 -13.25 -8.11
C LEU A 13 -12.05 -12.77 -6.82
N SER A 14 -11.40 -11.84 -6.11
CA SER A 14 -12.11 -11.01 -5.15
C SER A 14 -13.15 -10.18 -5.92
N PRO A 15 -14.45 -10.29 -5.61
CA PRO A 15 -15.42 -9.34 -6.12
C PRO A 15 -15.16 -8.00 -5.40
N LEU A 16 -14.69 -7.01 -6.15
CA LEU A 16 -14.77 -5.62 -5.72
C LEU A 16 -16.24 -5.28 -5.39
N PRO A 17 -16.52 -4.46 -4.36
CA PRO A 17 -17.88 -4.21 -3.93
C PRO A 17 -18.61 -3.34 -4.97
N GLU A 18 -19.47 -3.95 -5.77
CA GLU A 18 -20.36 -3.31 -6.76
C GLU A 18 -21.44 -2.37 -6.15
N SER A 19 -21.31 -1.97 -4.88
CA SER A 19 -22.45 -1.43 -4.11
C SER A 19 -22.45 0.09 -3.88
N SER A 20 -21.43 0.86 -4.25
CA SER A 20 -21.41 2.31 -3.94
C SER A 20 -21.78 3.23 -5.11
N ALA A 21 -21.82 2.73 -6.35
CA ALA A 21 -22.07 3.56 -7.54
C ALA A 21 -23.55 3.86 -7.83
N ILE A 22 -24.49 3.28 -7.07
CA ILE A 22 -25.92 3.25 -7.44
C ILE A 22 -26.69 4.52 -7.01
N PHE A 23 -26.08 5.46 -6.28
CA PHE A 23 -26.82 6.58 -5.65
C PHE A 23 -26.59 7.98 -6.22
N SER A 24 -26.26 8.12 -7.51
CA SER A 24 -26.43 9.40 -8.22
C SER A 24 -26.58 9.21 -9.74
N PRO A 25 -27.69 9.69 -10.37
CA PRO A 25 -27.89 9.63 -11.82
C PRO A 25 -26.73 10.22 -12.64
N THR A 26 -26.03 11.21 -12.08
CA THR A 26 -24.86 11.83 -12.71
C THR A 26 -23.66 10.90 -12.71
N VAL A 27 -23.41 10.17 -11.61
CA VAL A 27 -22.32 9.20 -11.49
C VAL A 27 -22.58 8.00 -12.40
N ALA A 28 -23.82 7.51 -12.45
CA ALA A 28 -24.21 6.44 -13.35
C ALA A 28 -24.02 6.82 -14.84
N ARG A 29 -24.34 8.06 -15.22
CA ARG A 29 -24.12 8.55 -16.59
C ARG A 29 -22.63 8.66 -16.93
N ILE A 30 -21.80 9.15 -16.02
CA ILE A 30 -20.35 9.24 -16.20
C ILE A 30 -19.74 7.83 -16.32
N ALA A 31 -20.14 6.90 -15.45
CA ALA A 31 -19.68 5.50 -15.52
C ALA A 31 -20.10 4.81 -16.82
N ALA A 32 -21.33 5.06 -17.30
CA ALA A 32 -21.81 4.54 -18.58
C ALA A 32 -21.04 5.13 -19.78
N SER A 33 -20.74 6.43 -19.78
CA SER A 33 -19.90 7.06 -20.81
C SER A 33 -18.51 6.47 -20.82
N ASN A 34 -17.85 6.40 -19.66
CA ASN A 34 -16.51 5.84 -19.54
C ASN A 34 -16.47 4.37 -20.00
N SER A 35 -17.50 3.57 -19.67
CA SER A 35 -17.61 2.18 -20.12
C SER A 35 -17.72 2.07 -21.65
N LYS A 36 -18.47 2.97 -22.29
CA LYS A 36 -18.58 3.04 -23.75
C LYS A 36 -17.23 3.41 -24.39
N ASP A 37 -16.54 4.40 -23.82
CA ASP A 37 -15.26 4.88 -24.32
C ASP A 37 -14.17 3.81 -24.20
N TRP A 38 -14.15 3.05 -23.10
CA TRP A 38 -13.28 1.88 -22.95
C TRP A 38 -13.61 0.76 -23.95
N SER A 39 -14.89 0.52 -24.21
CA SER A 39 -15.30 -0.47 -25.22
C SER A 39 -14.81 -0.09 -26.63
N PHE A 40 -14.84 1.20 -26.96
CA PHE A 40 -14.28 1.71 -28.21
C PHE A 40 -12.77 1.52 -28.29
N VAL A 41 -12.04 1.91 -27.24
CA VAL A 41 -10.57 1.74 -27.16
C VAL A 41 -10.18 0.26 -27.25
N ASP A 42 -10.91 -0.64 -26.58
CA ASP A 42 -10.65 -2.08 -26.63
C ASP A 42 -10.86 -2.65 -28.04
N ALA A 43 -11.92 -2.22 -28.76
CA ALA A 43 -12.15 -2.62 -30.14
C ALA A 43 -11.07 -2.07 -31.10
N TRP A 44 -10.67 -0.81 -30.90
CA TRP A 44 -9.61 -0.17 -31.68
C TRP A 44 -8.25 -0.84 -31.46
N LEU A 45 -7.87 -1.12 -30.21
CA LEU A 45 -6.64 -1.86 -29.88
C LEU A 45 -6.70 -3.28 -30.45
N ALA A 46 -7.82 -4.00 -30.32
CA ALA A 46 -7.96 -5.33 -30.90
C ALA A 46 -7.75 -5.32 -32.43
N SER A 47 -8.23 -4.28 -33.13
CA SER A 47 -8.00 -4.10 -34.56
C SER A 47 -6.51 -3.87 -34.89
N LYS A 48 -5.79 -3.06 -34.11
CA LYS A 48 -4.37 -2.77 -34.37
C LYS A 48 -3.42 -3.91 -34.02
N PHE A 49 -3.77 -4.75 -33.05
CA PHE A 49 -2.91 -5.87 -32.63
C PHE A 49 -3.20 -7.20 -33.36
N ALA A 50 -4.24 -7.28 -34.21
CA ALA A 50 -4.50 -8.39 -35.15
C ALA A 50 -4.26 -9.81 -34.56
N GLY A 51 -4.79 -10.08 -33.36
CA GLY A 51 -4.67 -11.37 -32.67
C GLY A 51 -3.45 -11.52 -31.74
N ARG A 52 -2.58 -10.52 -31.63
CA ARG A 52 -1.57 -10.41 -30.57
C ARG A 52 -2.22 -9.89 -29.28
N SER A 53 -1.74 -10.34 -28.12
CA SER A 53 -2.24 -9.83 -26.84
C SER A 53 -1.82 -8.37 -26.67
N VAL A 54 -2.78 -7.50 -26.38
CA VAL A 54 -2.52 -6.10 -26.05
C VAL A 54 -1.62 -6.07 -24.80
N PRO A 55 -0.53 -5.27 -24.79
CA PRO A 55 0.32 -5.09 -23.63
C PRO A 55 -0.50 -4.67 -22.40
N PHE A 56 -0.10 -5.14 -21.21
CA PHE A 56 -0.79 -4.75 -19.99
C PHE A 56 -0.54 -3.26 -19.70
N PHE A 57 -1.60 -2.50 -19.46
CA PHE A 57 -1.54 -1.10 -19.06
C PHE A 57 -2.60 -0.81 -18.00
N GLU A 58 -2.36 0.23 -17.20
CA GLU A 58 -3.28 0.66 -16.15
C GLU A 58 -4.50 1.36 -16.76
N ARG A 59 -5.72 0.94 -16.39
CA ARG A 59 -6.96 1.56 -16.85
C ARG A 59 -7.31 2.77 -15.97
N ASN A 60 -6.67 3.90 -16.27
CA ASN A 60 -6.91 5.20 -15.62
C ASN A 60 -7.67 6.16 -16.57
N ASN A 61 -8.32 7.20 -16.03
CA ASN A 61 -9.00 8.23 -16.82
C ASN A 61 -8.01 9.02 -17.70
N GLU A 62 -6.80 9.29 -17.21
CA GLU A 62 -5.75 9.93 -18.03
C GLU A 62 -5.34 9.05 -19.21
N THR A 63 -5.13 7.74 -18.97
CA THR A 63 -4.83 6.80 -20.07
C THR A 63 -5.98 6.67 -21.07
N LEU A 64 -7.24 6.79 -20.61
CA LEU A 64 -8.39 6.77 -21.51
C LEU A 64 -8.40 7.98 -22.45
N LYS A 65 -8.13 9.18 -21.92
CA LYS A 65 -8.05 10.41 -22.72
C LYS A 65 -6.94 10.32 -23.77
N ASP A 66 -5.76 9.87 -23.35
CA ASP A 66 -4.61 9.73 -24.25
C ASP A 66 -4.87 8.69 -25.35
N LEU A 67 -5.47 7.55 -24.99
CA LEU A 67 -5.82 6.50 -25.96
C LEU A 67 -6.91 6.94 -26.93
N LEU A 68 -7.92 7.71 -26.48
CA LEU A 68 -8.93 8.28 -27.37
C LEU A 68 -8.35 9.32 -28.32
N ALA A 69 -7.49 10.21 -27.82
CA ALA A 69 -6.78 11.18 -28.64
C ALA A 69 -5.94 10.47 -29.70
N LEU A 70 -5.17 9.46 -29.30
CA LEU A 70 -4.33 8.68 -30.21
C LEU A 70 -5.16 7.89 -31.23
N ALA A 71 -6.27 7.28 -30.82
CA ALA A 71 -7.19 6.60 -31.73
C ALA A 71 -7.76 7.56 -32.78
N SER A 72 -8.21 8.76 -32.38
CA SER A 72 -8.74 9.75 -33.31
C SER A 72 -7.70 10.29 -34.31
N VAL A 73 -6.47 10.54 -33.86
CA VAL A 73 -5.37 10.97 -34.74
C VAL A 73 -5.02 9.85 -35.71
N ASN A 74 -5.00 8.61 -35.23
CA ASN A 74 -4.71 7.45 -36.06
C ASN A 74 -5.80 7.23 -37.13
N GLU A 75 -7.09 7.31 -36.77
CA GLU A 75 -8.20 7.23 -37.73
C GLU A 75 -8.15 8.37 -38.77
N ALA A 76 -7.85 9.60 -38.34
CA ALA A 76 -7.70 10.73 -39.25
C ALA A 76 -6.56 10.51 -40.26
N SER A 77 -5.43 9.98 -39.79
CA SER A 77 -4.30 9.62 -40.65
C SER A 77 -4.64 8.48 -41.60
N ASP A 78 -5.31 7.44 -41.12
CA ASP A 78 -5.74 6.30 -41.94
C ASP A 78 -6.72 6.75 -43.05
N ASP A 79 -7.62 7.68 -42.73
CA ASP A 79 -8.55 8.28 -43.69
C ASP A 79 -7.84 9.15 -44.74
N GLU A 80 -6.83 9.92 -44.34
CA GLU A 80 -6.02 10.72 -45.27
C GLU A 80 -5.23 9.82 -46.23
N CYS A 81 -4.53 8.81 -45.70
CA CYS A 81 -3.83 7.81 -46.50
C CYS A 81 -4.78 7.10 -47.49
N ARG A 82 -5.99 6.74 -47.03
CA ARG A 82 -7.01 6.12 -47.90
C ARG A 82 -7.46 7.06 -49.02
N ARG A 83 -7.61 8.36 -48.75
CA ARG A 83 -7.97 9.35 -49.78
C ARG A 83 -6.86 9.55 -50.80
N ILE A 84 -5.60 9.59 -50.36
CA ILE A 84 -4.44 9.70 -51.25
C ILE A 84 -4.38 8.47 -52.17
N ALA A 85 -4.46 7.25 -51.63
CA ALA A 85 -4.44 6.02 -52.43
C ALA A 85 -5.60 5.95 -53.46
N LEU A 86 -6.80 6.43 -53.09
CA LEU A 86 -7.92 6.52 -54.01
C LEU A 86 -7.69 7.55 -55.13
N ALA A 87 -7.08 8.71 -54.81
CA ALA A 87 -6.73 9.71 -55.80
C ALA A 87 -5.65 9.21 -56.76
N GLU A 88 -4.60 8.57 -56.25
CA GLU A 88 -3.53 7.97 -57.04
C GLU A 88 -4.06 6.88 -57.97
N SER A 89 -4.86 5.95 -57.46
CA SER A 89 -5.47 4.89 -58.29
C SER A 89 -6.46 5.44 -59.33
N ALA A 90 -7.09 6.58 -59.09
CA ALA A 90 -7.91 7.26 -60.10
C ALA A 90 -7.03 7.91 -61.19
N ALA A 91 -5.97 8.62 -60.80
CA ALA A 91 -5.02 9.23 -61.72
C ALA A 91 -4.31 8.19 -62.59
N LEU A 92 -3.86 7.07 -62.00
CA LEU A 92 -3.24 5.96 -62.74
C LEU A 92 -4.22 5.34 -63.76
N ARG A 93 -5.49 5.16 -63.39
CA ARG A 93 -6.51 4.66 -64.33
C ARG A 93 -6.75 5.63 -65.47
N GLU A 94 -6.69 6.93 -65.24
CA GLU A 94 -6.82 7.94 -66.28
C GLU A 94 -5.62 7.90 -67.25
N ILE A 95 -4.40 7.81 -66.73
CA ILE A 95 -3.18 7.65 -67.54
C ILE A 95 -3.23 6.34 -68.34
N GLN A 96 -3.64 5.23 -67.74
CA GLN A 96 -3.79 3.94 -68.43
C GLN A 96 -4.84 4.01 -69.54
N ARG A 97 -5.97 4.68 -69.31
CA ARG A 97 -6.99 4.91 -70.35
C ARG A 97 -6.45 5.77 -71.49
N PHE A 98 -5.69 6.82 -71.18
CA PHE A 98 -5.04 7.66 -72.18
C PHE A 98 -4.03 6.86 -73.01
N ASN A 99 -3.20 6.04 -72.37
CA ASN A 99 -2.26 5.15 -73.06
C ASN A 99 -2.95 4.13 -73.96
N LEU A 100 -4.03 3.50 -73.48
CA LEU A 100 -4.83 2.57 -74.28
C LEU A 100 -5.49 3.26 -75.49
N ALA A 101 -5.89 4.53 -75.34
CA ALA A 101 -6.47 5.30 -76.42
C ALA A 101 -5.45 5.75 -77.49
N LEU A 102 -4.20 6.01 -77.10
CA LEU A 102 -3.13 6.39 -78.05
C LEU A 102 -2.47 5.20 -78.73
N PHE A 103 -2.23 4.10 -78.01
CA PHE A 103 -1.36 3.02 -78.46
C PHE A 103 -2.11 1.69 -78.75
N GLY A 104 -3.40 1.60 -78.41
CA GLY A 104 -4.21 0.39 -78.63
C GLY A 104 -3.76 -0.82 -77.77
N PRO A 105 -4.50 -1.94 -77.79
CA PRO A 105 -4.07 -3.17 -77.14
C PRO A 105 -2.80 -3.70 -77.82
N SER A 106 -1.77 -3.97 -76.99
CA SER A 106 -0.36 -4.28 -77.31
C SER A 106 -0.08 -5.44 -78.29
N ASP A 107 -1.09 -6.07 -78.90
CA ASP A 107 -0.94 -7.38 -79.56
C ASP A 107 -0.73 -7.34 -81.08
N MET A 108 -0.72 -6.17 -81.73
CA MET A 108 -0.48 -6.08 -83.18
C MET A 108 0.47 -4.92 -83.54
N GLU A 109 1.72 -5.02 -83.11
CA GLU A 109 2.78 -4.08 -83.49
C GLU A 109 3.33 -4.43 -84.89
N PRO A 110 3.14 -3.58 -85.92
CA PRO A 110 3.74 -3.80 -87.24
C PRO A 110 5.28 -3.71 -87.17
N ASP A 111 6.00 -4.40 -88.07
CA ASP A 111 7.47 -4.43 -88.07
C ASP A 111 8.14 -3.05 -88.15
N ALA A 112 7.46 -2.06 -88.73
CA ALA A 112 7.88 -0.67 -88.72
C ALA A 112 7.87 -0.06 -87.30
N SER A 113 6.90 -0.42 -86.47
CA SER A 113 6.81 0.02 -85.07
C SER A 113 7.88 -0.65 -84.21
N ARG A 114 8.22 -1.92 -84.49
CA ARG A 114 9.36 -2.60 -83.84
C ARG A 114 10.69 -1.93 -84.14
N GLN A 115 10.95 -1.58 -85.39
CA GLN A 115 12.16 -0.87 -85.80
C GLN A 115 12.23 0.55 -85.24
N PHE A 116 11.11 1.27 -85.26
CA PHE A 116 11.02 2.59 -84.63
C PHE A 116 11.26 2.50 -83.12
N ARG A 117 10.68 1.51 -82.44
CA ARG A 117 10.88 1.29 -81.00
C ARG A 117 12.32 0.96 -80.67
N SER A 118 12.99 0.11 -81.45
CA SER A 118 14.42 -0.16 -81.24
C SER A 118 15.29 1.08 -81.47
N ALA A 119 15.00 1.88 -82.49
CA ALA A 119 15.72 3.13 -82.73
C ALA A 119 15.48 4.14 -81.59
N PHE A 120 14.24 4.28 -81.15
CA PHE A 120 13.86 5.14 -80.03
C PHE A 120 14.46 4.69 -78.69
N LEU A 121 14.53 3.37 -78.43
CA LEU A 121 15.16 2.83 -77.23
C LEU A 121 16.68 3.06 -77.25
N ASN A 122 17.33 2.94 -78.40
CA ASN A 122 18.74 3.27 -78.56
C ASN A 122 18.99 4.77 -78.34
N ASP A 123 18.15 5.63 -78.92
CA ASP A 123 18.23 7.09 -78.68
C ASP A 123 18.04 7.40 -77.18
N LEU A 124 17.06 6.78 -76.51
CA LEU A 124 16.86 6.92 -75.07
C LEU A 124 18.07 6.44 -74.26
N GLU A 125 18.70 5.34 -74.67
CA GLU A 125 19.90 4.81 -74.03
C GLU A 125 21.09 5.78 -74.17
N GLU A 126 21.18 6.50 -75.29
CA GLU A 126 22.15 7.58 -75.49
C GLU A 126 21.85 8.84 -74.66
N PHE A 127 20.57 9.11 -74.36
CA PHE A 127 20.15 10.22 -73.51
C PHE A 127 20.20 9.92 -72.00
N LEU A 128 20.35 8.65 -71.60
CA LEU A 128 20.47 8.28 -70.19
C LEU A 128 21.81 8.75 -69.62
N SER A 129 21.78 9.34 -68.42
CA SER A 129 23.00 9.65 -67.68
C SER A 129 23.68 8.35 -67.22
N ARG A 130 24.99 8.41 -66.93
CA ARG A 130 25.71 7.29 -66.31
C ARG A 130 25.04 6.82 -65.02
N ASP A 131 24.53 7.76 -64.23
CA ASP A 131 23.86 7.44 -62.97
C ASP A 131 22.56 6.63 -63.22
N ASP A 132 21.79 6.99 -64.24
CA ASP A 132 20.56 6.29 -64.61
C ASP A 132 20.85 4.86 -65.11
N GLN A 133 21.93 4.69 -65.88
CA GLN A 133 22.37 3.38 -66.33
C GLN A 133 22.78 2.49 -65.15
N THR A 134 23.52 3.05 -64.18
CA THR A 134 23.88 2.30 -62.96
C THR A 134 22.65 1.93 -62.12
N PHE A 135 21.64 2.80 -62.06
CA PHE A 135 20.40 2.52 -61.35
C PHE A 135 19.63 1.37 -62.00
N LEU A 136 19.51 1.36 -63.33
CA LEU A 136 18.86 0.27 -64.06
C LEU A 136 19.61 -1.06 -63.91
N ASP A 137 20.94 -1.03 -63.93
CA ASP A 137 21.77 -2.23 -63.70
C ASP A 137 21.58 -2.77 -62.27
N ILE A 138 21.57 -1.90 -61.26
CA ILE A 138 21.26 -2.28 -59.88
C ILE A 138 19.86 -2.87 -59.78
N MET A 139 18.84 -2.25 -60.38
CA MET A 139 17.48 -2.79 -60.38
C MET A 139 17.41 -4.16 -61.06
N ALA A 140 18.12 -4.36 -62.16
CA ALA A 140 18.21 -5.66 -62.84
C ALA A 140 18.91 -6.70 -61.94
N CYS A 141 20.00 -6.33 -61.26
CA CYS A 141 20.68 -7.21 -60.31
C CYS A 141 19.75 -7.60 -59.14
N VAL A 142 19.09 -6.64 -58.50
CA VAL A 142 18.18 -6.94 -57.38
C VAL A 142 16.98 -7.77 -57.86
N ALA A 143 16.46 -7.50 -59.06
CA ALA A 143 15.40 -8.30 -59.65
C ALA A 143 15.82 -9.76 -59.90
N LEU A 144 17.06 -9.98 -60.37
CA LEU A 144 17.62 -11.31 -60.56
C LEU A 144 17.85 -12.03 -59.23
N GLU A 145 18.36 -11.32 -58.21
CA GLU A 145 18.55 -11.89 -56.88
C GLU A 145 17.22 -12.28 -56.21
N LEU A 146 16.16 -11.50 -56.46
CA LEU A 146 14.82 -11.73 -55.93
C LEU A 146 13.93 -12.60 -56.83
N ASP A 147 14.44 -13.05 -57.99
CA ASP A 147 13.73 -13.84 -59.01
C ASP A 147 12.40 -13.18 -59.48
N ILE A 148 12.43 -11.86 -59.68
CA ILE A 148 11.27 -11.06 -60.10
C ILE A 148 11.30 -10.89 -61.63
N ALA A 149 10.35 -11.51 -62.33
CA ALA A 149 10.29 -11.50 -63.79
C ALA A 149 9.96 -10.13 -64.42
N SER A 150 9.33 -9.21 -63.69
CA SER A 150 9.01 -7.85 -64.14
C SER A 150 9.34 -6.85 -63.03
N PRO A 151 10.55 -6.25 -63.05
CA PRO A 151 10.99 -5.35 -61.99
C PRO A 151 10.36 -3.97 -62.17
N MET A 152 9.21 -3.77 -61.56
CA MET A 152 8.67 -2.44 -61.31
C MET A 152 9.33 -1.89 -60.04
N PRO A 153 9.69 -0.59 -60.00
CA PRO A 153 10.33 0.00 -58.82
C PRO A 153 9.46 -0.11 -57.56
N GLU A 154 8.13 -0.07 -57.73
CA GLU A 154 7.13 -0.24 -56.66
C GLU A 154 7.17 -1.66 -56.07
N SER A 155 7.16 -2.70 -56.93
CA SER A 155 7.19 -4.09 -56.47
C SER A 155 8.54 -4.46 -55.85
N LEU A 156 9.63 -3.87 -56.35
CA LEU A 156 10.96 -4.00 -55.77
C LEU A 156 11.05 -3.33 -54.39
N GLY A 157 10.46 -2.14 -54.26
CA GLY A 157 10.38 -1.42 -52.99
C GLY A 157 9.59 -2.19 -51.94
N ASP A 158 8.42 -2.72 -52.30
CA ASP A 158 7.57 -3.51 -51.39
C ASP A 158 8.29 -4.77 -50.91
N THR A 159 8.95 -5.49 -51.81
CA THR A 159 9.71 -6.71 -51.47
C THR A 159 10.92 -6.40 -50.59
N LEU A 160 11.64 -5.30 -50.84
CA LEU A 160 12.74 -4.84 -50.00
C LEU A 160 12.27 -4.48 -48.59
N VAL A 161 11.17 -3.72 -48.45
CA VAL A 161 10.60 -3.36 -47.15
C VAL A 161 10.15 -4.62 -46.40
N GLN A 162 9.51 -5.57 -47.08
CA GLN A 162 9.13 -6.84 -46.48
C GLN A 162 10.33 -7.67 -46.00
N LEU A 163 11.40 -7.73 -46.80
CA LEU A 163 12.64 -8.39 -46.40
C LEU A 163 13.28 -7.71 -45.19
N GLN A 164 13.29 -6.38 -45.15
CA GLN A 164 13.80 -5.62 -44.02
C GLN A 164 12.98 -5.86 -42.75
N CYS A 165 11.65 -5.86 -42.85
CA CYS A 165 10.77 -6.21 -41.74
C CYS A 165 11.04 -7.63 -41.22
N ARG A 166 11.19 -8.61 -42.12
CA ARG A 166 11.52 -10.00 -41.75
C ARG A 166 12.89 -10.11 -41.08
N ALA A 167 13.89 -9.39 -41.58
CA ALA A 167 15.22 -9.36 -40.99
C ALA A 167 15.16 -8.81 -39.55
N PHE A 168 14.45 -7.70 -39.34
CA PHE A 168 14.27 -7.11 -38.02
C PHE A 168 13.51 -8.04 -37.06
N ASP A 169 12.42 -8.66 -37.52
CA ASP A 169 11.65 -9.62 -36.72
C ASP A 169 12.52 -10.82 -36.27
N LEU A 170 13.40 -11.30 -37.15
CA LEU A 170 14.34 -12.38 -36.83
C LEU A 170 15.42 -11.94 -35.85
N GLU A 171 15.94 -10.73 -35.96
CA GLU A 171 16.91 -10.17 -35.01
C GLU A 171 16.29 -9.98 -33.61
N GLU A 172 15.05 -9.50 -33.54
CA GLU A 172 14.31 -9.37 -32.29
C GLU A 172 14.06 -10.76 -31.66
N ALA A 173 13.59 -11.72 -32.47
CA ALA A 173 13.37 -13.09 -32.02
C ALA A 173 14.66 -13.74 -31.52
N HIS A 174 15.77 -13.54 -32.23
CA HIS A 174 17.09 -13.99 -31.82
C HIS A 174 17.50 -13.39 -30.48
N SER A 175 17.34 -12.07 -30.31
CA SER A 175 17.66 -11.36 -29.07
C SER A 175 16.83 -11.89 -27.89
N ARG A 176 15.53 -12.13 -28.10
CA ARG A 176 14.64 -12.71 -27.08
C ARG A 176 15.06 -14.13 -26.69
N VAL A 177 15.36 -14.98 -27.67
CA VAL A 177 15.85 -16.35 -27.42
C VAL A 177 17.18 -16.31 -26.68
N HIS A 178 18.06 -15.37 -27.01
CA HIS A 178 19.33 -15.20 -26.33
C HIS A 178 19.17 -14.83 -24.85
N VAL A 179 18.27 -13.90 -24.53
CA VAL A 179 17.94 -13.54 -23.13
C VAL A 179 17.36 -14.75 -22.39
N MET A 180 16.42 -15.47 -23.00
CA MET A 180 15.81 -16.65 -22.40
C MET A 180 16.84 -17.75 -22.12
N ARG A 181 17.76 -17.98 -23.08
CA ARG A 181 18.87 -18.93 -22.91
C ARG A 181 19.74 -18.55 -21.72
N ASN A 182 20.10 -17.27 -21.59
CA ASN A 182 20.92 -16.80 -20.49
C ASN A 182 20.21 -16.96 -19.13
N HIS A 183 18.90 -16.70 -19.09
CA HIS A 183 18.10 -16.92 -17.90
C HIS A 183 18.06 -18.39 -17.49
N ILE A 184 17.77 -19.29 -18.44
CA ILE A 184 17.78 -20.74 -18.19
C ILE A 184 19.15 -21.21 -17.70
N ASN A 185 20.24 -20.74 -18.31
CA ASN A 185 21.59 -21.08 -17.87
C ASN A 185 21.89 -20.58 -16.44
N ALA A 186 21.44 -19.36 -16.10
CA ALA A 186 21.58 -18.83 -14.75
C ALA A 186 20.77 -19.65 -13.73
N ASP A 187 19.58 -20.11 -14.10
CA ASP A 187 18.75 -20.94 -13.22
C ASP A 187 19.30 -22.36 -13.08
N ILE A 188 19.86 -22.95 -14.14
CA ILE A 188 20.62 -24.20 -14.06
C ILE A 188 21.77 -24.05 -13.06
N ALA A 189 22.58 -22.99 -13.19
CA ALA A 189 23.69 -22.74 -12.26
C ALA A 189 23.21 -22.58 -10.80
N LYS A 190 22.09 -21.91 -10.56
CA LYS A 190 21.48 -21.82 -9.22
C LYS A 190 21.02 -23.18 -8.72
N MET A 191 20.38 -23.99 -9.56
CA MET A 191 19.93 -25.33 -9.17
C MET A 191 21.11 -26.25 -8.85
N GLU A 192 22.18 -26.18 -9.64
CA GLU A 192 23.43 -26.89 -9.37
C GLU A 192 24.05 -26.47 -8.04
N GLU A 193 24.07 -25.16 -7.74
CA GLU A 193 24.53 -24.65 -6.45
C GLU A 193 23.68 -25.18 -5.29
N LEU A 194 22.34 -25.12 -5.40
CA LEU A 194 21.45 -25.66 -4.37
C LEU A 194 21.65 -27.16 -4.16
N LEU A 195 21.82 -27.93 -5.23
CA LEU A 195 22.12 -29.35 -5.15
C LEU A 195 23.48 -29.61 -4.47
N ARG A 196 24.48 -28.76 -4.72
CA ARG A 196 25.76 -28.80 -4.03
C ARG A 196 25.59 -28.52 -2.54
N CYS A 197 24.89 -27.45 -2.18
CA CYS A 197 24.62 -27.10 -0.78
C CYS A 197 23.84 -28.19 -0.03
N GLN A 198 22.92 -28.90 -0.70
CA GLN A 198 22.19 -30.03 -0.09
C GLN A 198 23.08 -31.26 0.11
N ARG A 199 24.07 -31.46 -0.75
CA ARG A 199 25.05 -32.55 -0.62
C ARG A 199 26.17 -32.23 0.36
N ASP A 200 26.33 -30.97 0.73
CA ASP A 200 27.28 -30.55 1.77
C ASP A 200 26.84 -31.04 3.15
N TRP A 201 27.81 -31.55 3.91
CA TRP A 201 27.67 -32.12 5.25
C TRP A 201 27.03 -31.18 6.28
N SER A 202 26.97 -29.89 5.97
CA SER A 202 26.33 -28.83 6.77
C SER A 202 24.80 -28.96 6.86
N TYR A 203 24.17 -29.59 5.85
CA TYR A 203 22.71 -29.70 5.75
C TYR A 203 22.19 -31.11 6.10
N MET A 204 23.09 -32.06 6.36
CA MET A 204 22.75 -33.36 6.92
C MET A 204 22.64 -33.23 8.44
N PRO A 205 21.50 -33.58 9.07
CA PRO A 205 21.40 -33.55 10.52
C PRO A 205 22.46 -34.49 11.11
N PRO A 206 23.29 -34.04 12.07
CA PRO A 206 24.27 -34.90 12.71
C PRO A 206 23.59 -36.17 13.23
N SER A 207 24.20 -37.33 12.99
CA SER A 207 23.59 -38.64 13.26
C SER A 207 23.12 -38.85 14.72
N ASP A 208 23.66 -38.07 15.66
CA ASP A 208 23.31 -38.12 17.08
C ASP A 208 22.20 -37.16 17.51
N GLN A 209 21.70 -36.28 16.64
CA GLN A 209 20.67 -35.29 16.99
C GLN A 209 19.33 -35.93 17.34
N ALA A 210 18.95 -37.02 16.65
CA ALA A 210 17.75 -37.78 16.96
C ALA A 210 17.81 -38.41 18.36
N ARG A 211 18.98 -38.94 18.75
CA ARG A 211 19.22 -39.48 20.10
C ARG A 211 19.13 -38.37 21.15
N HIS A 212 19.73 -37.22 20.89
CA HIS A 212 19.74 -36.10 21.82
C HIS A 212 18.34 -35.47 22.01
N ASN A 213 17.52 -35.41 20.95
CA ASN A 213 16.13 -34.96 21.04
C ASN A 213 15.26 -35.92 21.87
N LEU A 214 15.43 -37.23 21.69
CA LEU A 214 14.70 -38.22 22.46
C LEU A 214 15.04 -38.16 23.96
N GLU A 215 16.32 -37.94 24.28
CA GLU A 215 16.78 -37.74 25.65
C GLU A 215 16.20 -36.44 26.27
N LYS A 216 16.19 -35.33 25.51
CA LYS A 216 15.53 -34.09 25.94
C LYS A 216 14.03 -34.30 26.20
N HIS A 217 13.32 -34.99 25.32
CA HIS A 217 11.90 -35.31 25.53
C HIS A 217 11.66 -36.15 26.78
N ARG A 218 12.53 -37.12 27.08
CA ARG A 218 12.46 -37.89 28.34
C ARG A 218 12.65 -37.00 29.56
N ARG A 219 13.65 -36.13 29.56
CA ARG A 219 13.90 -35.18 30.67
C ARG A 219 12.75 -34.21 30.85
N THR A 220 12.20 -33.66 29.76
CA THR A 220 11.04 -32.76 29.84
C THR A 220 9.84 -33.46 30.46
N LYS A 221 9.55 -34.72 30.09
CA LYS A 221 8.48 -35.51 30.71
C LYS A 221 8.70 -35.76 32.20
N GLN A 222 9.94 -36.04 32.61
CA GLN A 222 10.29 -36.22 34.02
C GLN A 222 10.17 -34.92 34.82
N LEU A 223 10.54 -33.78 34.22
CA LEU A 223 10.40 -32.48 34.87
C LEU A 223 8.95 -32.06 34.95
N SER A 224 8.13 -32.28 33.91
CA SER A 224 6.71 -31.96 33.94
C SER A 224 5.96 -32.77 35.00
N SER A 225 6.29 -34.06 35.19
CA SER A 225 5.69 -34.85 36.26
C SER A 225 6.08 -34.34 37.65
N LYS A 226 7.34 -33.91 37.84
CA LYS A 226 7.78 -33.30 39.10
C LYS A 226 7.13 -31.95 39.38
N ILE A 227 6.91 -31.12 38.35
CA ILE A 227 6.21 -29.85 38.51
C ILE A 227 4.77 -30.09 38.96
N SER A 228 4.07 -31.06 38.36
CA SER A 228 2.72 -31.45 38.79
C SER A 228 2.71 -31.95 40.24
N GLU A 229 3.69 -32.78 40.62
CA GLU A 229 3.80 -33.27 42.00
C GLU A 229 4.07 -32.13 43.00
N LEU A 230 4.92 -31.17 42.64
CA LEU A 230 5.20 -30.01 43.48
C LEU A 230 3.99 -29.07 43.57
N SER A 231 3.24 -28.87 42.49
CA SER A 231 1.99 -28.10 42.53
C SER A 231 0.94 -28.76 43.41
N ASP A 232 0.82 -30.09 43.37
CA ASP A 232 -0.13 -30.84 44.22
C ASP A 232 0.28 -30.77 45.70
N ARG A 233 1.59 -30.80 45.99
CA ARG A 233 2.11 -30.57 47.35
C ARG A 233 1.86 -29.15 47.83
N LEU A 234 1.99 -28.15 46.97
CA LEU A 234 1.73 -26.76 47.33
C LEU A 234 0.23 -26.52 47.56
N ALA A 235 -0.64 -27.08 46.72
CA ALA A 235 -2.08 -27.05 46.90
C ALA A 235 -2.53 -27.76 48.20
N SER A 236 -1.90 -28.87 48.57
CA SER A 236 -2.21 -29.55 49.84
C SER A 236 -1.67 -28.81 51.07
N LEU A 237 -0.52 -28.12 50.96
CA LEU A 237 -0.01 -27.22 52.00
C LEU A 237 -0.88 -25.98 52.17
N ASP A 238 -1.34 -25.36 51.08
CA ASP A 238 -2.29 -24.26 51.14
C ASP A 238 -3.59 -24.71 51.79
N ALA A 239 -4.14 -25.86 51.37
CA ALA A 239 -5.34 -26.45 51.97
C ALA A 239 -5.18 -26.75 53.49
N ALA A 240 -3.99 -27.17 53.93
CA ALA A 240 -3.69 -27.41 55.34
C ALA A 240 -3.47 -26.09 56.13
N SER A 241 -2.97 -25.04 55.48
CA SER A 241 -2.65 -23.75 56.10
C SER A 241 -3.87 -22.89 56.45
N PHE A 242 -5.06 -23.22 55.94
CA PHE A 242 -6.32 -22.54 56.27
C PHE A 242 -6.82 -22.76 57.72
N THR A 243 -6.12 -23.56 58.55
CA THR A 243 -6.64 -23.97 59.87
C THR A 243 -5.90 -23.43 61.09
N SER A 244 -4.87 -22.57 60.99
CA SER A 244 -4.21 -22.12 62.24
C SER A 244 -3.53 -20.75 62.30
N HIS A 245 -3.28 -20.03 61.21
CA HIS A 245 -2.62 -18.73 61.32
C HIS A 245 -3.38 -17.62 60.59
N PRO A 246 -3.78 -16.52 61.28
CA PRO A 246 -4.24 -15.33 60.58
C PRO A 246 -3.10 -14.89 59.66
N MET A 247 -3.43 -14.74 58.38
CA MET A 247 -2.51 -14.34 57.33
C MET A 247 -1.82 -13.04 57.74
N ILE A 248 -0.52 -12.90 57.50
CA ILE A 248 0.27 -11.72 57.88
C ILE A 248 -0.41 -10.43 57.38
N ASP A 249 -1.10 -10.49 56.23
CA ASP A 249 -1.92 -9.41 55.68
C ASP A 249 -3.10 -9.01 56.58
N GLN A 250 -3.80 -9.98 57.17
CA GLN A 250 -4.91 -9.71 58.10
C GLN A 250 -4.41 -9.06 59.40
N LEU A 251 -3.20 -9.40 59.83
CA LEU A 251 -2.58 -8.78 61.00
C LEU A 251 -2.19 -7.31 60.73
N ALA A 252 -1.68 -7.03 59.53
CA ALA A 252 -1.37 -5.67 59.10
C ALA A 252 -2.62 -4.78 59.02
N ASP A 253 -3.73 -5.31 58.50
CA ASP A 253 -5.01 -4.59 58.43
C ASP A 253 -5.54 -4.25 59.84
N HIS A 254 -5.43 -5.19 60.78
CA HIS A 254 -5.84 -4.97 62.17
C HIS A 254 -4.96 -3.92 62.88
N GLU A 255 -3.66 -3.90 62.60
CA GLU A 255 -2.73 -2.91 63.16
C GLU A 255 -3.06 -1.48 62.69
N VAL A 256 -3.36 -1.31 61.40
CA VAL A 256 -3.81 -0.03 60.84
C VAL A 256 -5.11 0.43 61.50
N GLN A 257 -6.10 -0.47 61.66
CA GLN A 257 -7.36 -0.14 62.33
C GLN A 257 -7.15 0.30 63.79
N HIS A 258 -6.27 -0.39 64.52
CA HIS A 258 -5.96 -0.06 65.90
C HIS A 258 -5.26 1.31 66.03
N SER A 259 -4.32 1.62 65.14
CA SER A 259 -3.63 2.92 65.13
C SER A 259 -4.60 4.10 64.91
N ASN A 260 -5.58 3.93 64.01
CA ASN A 260 -6.62 4.93 63.75
C ASN A 260 -7.53 5.16 64.96
N LEU A 261 -7.86 4.10 65.71
CA LEU A 261 -8.65 4.22 66.94
C LEU A 261 -7.88 4.98 68.03
N LEU A 262 -6.59 4.74 68.18
CA LEU A 262 -5.75 5.48 69.13
C LEU A 262 -5.65 6.97 68.78
N ALA A 263 -5.55 7.32 67.50
CA ALA A 263 -5.54 8.72 67.07
C ALA A 263 -6.86 9.42 67.43
N LYS A 264 -8.00 8.78 67.17
CA LYS A 264 -9.32 9.31 67.57
C LYS A 264 -9.46 9.49 69.07
N LYS A 265 -8.99 8.52 69.85
CA LYS A 265 -9.02 8.60 71.32
C LYS A 265 -8.23 9.82 71.81
N LYS A 266 -7.03 10.06 71.29
CA LYS A 266 -6.21 11.21 71.69
C LYS A 266 -6.88 12.55 71.37
N GLY A 267 -7.51 12.69 70.19
CA GLY A 267 -8.25 13.90 69.85
C GLY A 267 -9.40 14.18 70.80
N LEU A 268 -10.16 13.15 71.17
CA LEU A 268 -11.25 13.27 72.15
C LEU A 268 -10.73 13.60 73.56
N GLU A 269 -9.61 13.02 73.98
CA GLU A 269 -8.99 13.35 75.26
C GLU A 269 -8.52 14.82 75.31
N GLU A 270 -7.99 15.35 74.20
CA GLU A 270 -7.61 16.75 74.08
C GLU A 270 -8.83 17.68 74.16
N GLU A 271 -9.91 17.36 73.45
CA GLU A 271 -11.18 18.09 73.54
C GLU A 271 -11.75 18.08 74.97
N VAL A 272 -11.75 16.94 75.66
CA VAL A 272 -12.22 16.82 77.04
C VAL A 272 -11.30 17.59 78.01
N SER A 273 -10.00 17.62 77.77
CA SER A 273 -9.04 18.34 78.62
C SER A 273 -9.27 19.85 78.64
N GLN A 274 -9.83 20.43 77.57
CA GLN A 274 -10.18 21.86 77.51
C GLN A 274 -11.31 22.22 78.48
N PHE A 275 -12.15 21.24 78.85
CA PHE A 275 -13.25 21.43 79.80
C PHE A 275 -12.86 21.06 81.24
N ALA A 276 -11.64 20.58 81.48
CA ALA A 276 -11.18 20.14 82.80
C ALA A 276 -10.99 21.29 83.82
N SER A 277 -10.93 22.55 83.37
CA SER A 277 -10.82 23.72 84.25
C SER A 277 -12.16 24.30 84.72
N LEU A 278 -13.29 23.74 84.28
CA LEU A 278 -14.60 24.14 84.80
C LEU A 278 -14.89 23.36 86.10
N PRO A 279 -15.33 24.02 87.18
CA PRO A 279 -15.78 23.33 88.39
C PRO A 279 -16.92 22.35 88.04
N GLU A 280 -16.82 21.11 88.52
CA GLU A 280 -17.74 20.00 88.19
C GLU A 280 -19.21 20.26 88.54
N THR A 281 -19.53 21.32 89.30
CA THR A 281 -20.91 21.69 89.65
C THR A 281 -21.17 23.19 89.49
N PRO A 282 -22.33 23.58 88.93
CA PRO A 282 -22.66 24.98 88.67
C PRO A 282 -22.83 25.82 89.95
N ASP A 283 -23.09 25.17 91.09
CA ASP A 283 -23.30 25.83 92.38
C ASP A 283 -21.98 26.32 93.01
N LEU A 284 -20.87 25.60 92.80
CA LEU A 284 -19.54 26.06 93.23
C LEU A 284 -19.05 27.27 92.40
N ALA A 285 -19.35 27.28 91.10
CA ALA A 285 -19.06 28.42 90.24
C ALA A 285 -19.86 29.67 90.66
N ARG A 286 -21.13 29.50 91.02
CA ARG A 286 -21.97 30.59 91.59
C ARG A 286 -21.43 31.09 92.93
N GLY A 287 -20.96 30.19 93.80
CA GLY A 287 -20.34 30.55 95.08
C GLY A 287 -19.07 31.39 94.91
N GLN A 288 -18.19 31.03 93.98
CA GLN A 288 -16.98 31.83 93.68
C GLN A 288 -17.32 33.20 93.10
N LEU A 289 -18.34 33.28 92.23
CA LEU A 289 -18.78 34.54 91.63
C LEU A 289 -19.37 35.48 92.69
N GLU A 290 -20.13 34.94 93.65
CA GLU A 290 -20.72 35.75 94.72
C GLU A 290 -19.69 36.18 95.77
N ARG A 291 -18.64 35.37 96.00
CA ARG A 291 -17.46 35.79 96.78
C ARG A 291 -16.75 36.97 96.13
N LEU A 292 -16.46 36.90 94.82
CA LEU A 292 -15.80 37.99 94.10
C LEU A 292 -16.66 39.27 94.07
N ARG A 293 -17.99 39.16 93.99
CA ARG A 293 -18.91 40.30 94.15
C ARG A 293 -18.90 40.87 95.56
N GLY A 294 -18.75 40.03 96.58
CA GLY A 294 -18.55 40.46 97.96
C GLY A 294 -17.27 41.29 98.12
N GLU A 295 -16.17 40.82 97.54
CA GLU A 295 -14.88 41.53 97.56
C GLU A 295 -14.97 42.89 96.86
N LEU A 296 -15.65 42.97 95.71
CA LEU A 296 -15.91 44.22 94.99
C LEU A 296 -16.72 45.23 95.83
N ARG A 297 -17.75 44.77 96.54
CA ARG A 297 -18.55 45.61 97.44
C ARG A 297 -17.70 46.17 98.59
N SER A 298 -16.86 45.33 99.21
CA SER A 298 -15.98 45.76 100.30
C SER A 298 -14.93 46.80 99.86
N LEU A 299 -14.44 46.69 98.62
CA LEU A 299 -13.54 47.69 98.03
C LEU A 299 -14.27 49.01 97.73
N ALA A 300 -15.53 48.95 97.30
CA ALA A 300 -16.36 50.15 97.10
C ALA A 300 -16.64 50.86 98.42
N GLU A 301 -16.97 50.13 99.49
CA GLU A 301 -17.18 50.70 100.83
C GLU A 301 -15.90 51.36 101.38
N ARG A 302 -14.73 50.72 101.21
CA ARG A 302 -13.45 51.33 101.59
C ARG A 302 -13.14 52.61 100.82
N ARG A 303 -13.49 52.64 99.54
CA ARG A 303 -13.37 53.85 98.72
C ARG A 303 -14.26 54.95 99.28
N ASP A 304 -15.52 54.64 99.59
CA ASP A 304 -16.50 55.61 100.05
C ASP A 304 -16.12 56.18 101.44
N VAL A 305 -15.63 55.35 102.35
CA VAL A 305 -15.09 55.78 103.66
C VAL A 305 -13.84 56.66 103.50
N CYS A 306 -12.93 56.33 102.58
CA CYS A 306 -11.78 57.20 102.29
C CYS A 306 -12.24 58.54 101.70
N PHE A 307 -13.30 58.53 100.90
CA PHE A 307 -13.87 59.74 100.30
C PHE A 307 -14.50 60.65 101.36
N GLU A 308 -15.30 60.10 102.28
CA GLU A 308 -15.90 60.87 103.39
C GLU A 308 -14.83 61.49 104.30
N ASN A 309 -13.78 60.75 104.64
CA ASN A 309 -12.67 61.25 105.45
C ASN A 309 -11.85 62.37 104.75
N LEU A 310 -11.86 62.42 103.42
CA LEU A 310 -11.30 63.54 102.65
C LEU A 310 -12.23 64.76 102.69
N VAL A 311 -13.54 64.56 102.58
CA VAL A 311 -14.56 65.63 102.61
C VAL A 311 -14.62 66.33 103.97
N GLU A 312 -14.48 65.61 105.08
CA GLU A 312 -14.46 66.21 106.43
C GLU A 312 -13.23 67.08 106.69
N ARG A 313 -12.07 66.75 106.09
CA ARG A 313 -10.82 67.48 106.27
C ARG A 313 -10.75 68.83 105.54
N GLU A 314 -11.60 69.06 104.54
CA GLU A 314 -11.61 70.32 103.77
C GLU A 314 -12.75 71.29 104.13
N SER A 315 -13.52 71.01 105.19
CA SER A 315 -14.58 71.91 105.68
C SER A 315 -14.05 72.92 106.76
N PRO A 316 -14.08 74.25 106.53
CA PRO A 316 -13.52 75.21 107.48
C PRO A 316 -14.41 75.42 108.72
N ARG A 317 -13.87 75.20 109.93
CA ARG A 317 -14.51 75.63 111.19
C ARG A 317 -14.37 77.15 111.37
N LYS A 318 -15.48 77.91 111.34
CA LYS A 318 -15.53 79.27 111.92
C LYS A 318 -15.48 79.15 113.45
N ARG A 319 -14.45 79.76 114.05
CA ARG A 319 -14.33 80.00 115.50
C ARG A 319 -15.36 81.05 115.96
N PRO A 320 -15.73 81.04 117.26
CA PRO A 320 -16.90 81.74 117.82
C PRO A 320 -16.89 83.25 117.63
#